data_AF-A0A857CF26-F1
#
_entry.id   AF-A0A857CF26-F1
#
_cell.length_a   1.000
_cell.length_b   1.000
_cell.length_c   1.000
_cell.angle_alpha   90.00
_cell.angle_beta   90.00
_cell.angle_gamma   90.00
#
_symmetry.space_group_name_H-M   'P 1'
#
loop_
_entity.id
_entity.type
_entity.pdbx_description
1 polymer ?
#
loop_
_entity_poly.entity_id
_entity_poly.type
_entity_poly.pdbx_seq_one_letter_code
_entity_poly.pdbx_strand_id
1 'polypeptide(L)'
;MSITGEKGKADVQTLKTNEKKWTKAVMAAGWNVIPNIIIEKQEALGLDAIDMNIVVHLSHYWWHPENLPHPSVATIAKAIGVKSRTVQKHIKRLEDAGLVKRKERRHTKTGSATNLYDLSGLIKAAKPFAEEKVKEIEDAKAAKEARLARKRPRLVVHNEEK
;
A
#
# COMPACT_ATOMS: atom_id res chain seq x y z
N MET A 1 8.96 15.24 26.02
CA MET A 1 9.84 14.09 25.72
C MET A 1 9.51 13.53 24.33
N SER A 2 10.29 13.97 23.34
CA SER A 2 10.83 13.27 22.17
C SER A 2 10.07 12.14 21.44
N ILE A 3 8.78 12.28 21.11
CA ILE A 3 8.09 11.33 20.20
C ILE A 3 8.62 11.42 18.75
N THR A 4 9.17 12.56 18.34
CA THR A 4 9.69 12.81 16.98
C THR A 4 11.02 12.12 16.69
N GLY A 5 11.88 11.95 17.69
CA GLY A 5 13.21 11.35 17.52
C GLY A 5 13.20 9.83 17.33
N GLU A 6 12.19 9.15 17.87
CA GLU A 6 12.08 7.69 17.80
C GLU A 6 11.48 7.21 16.47
N LYS A 7 10.47 7.93 15.95
CA LYS A 7 9.90 7.67 14.61
C LYS A 7 10.94 7.86 13.50
N GLY A 8 11.71 8.95 13.54
CA GLY A 8 12.77 9.19 12.54
C GLY A 8 13.85 8.10 12.53
N LYS A 9 14.19 7.52 13.69
CA LYS A 9 15.13 6.38 13.76
C LYS A 9 14.55 5.10 13.16
N ALA A 10 13.27 4.83 13.40
CA ALA A 10 12.57 3.67 12.82
C ALA A 10 12.44 3.78 11.29
N ASP A 11 12.15 4.98 10.77
CA ASP A 11 12.04 5.24 9.34
C ASP A 11 13.40 5.06 8.63
N VAL A 12 14.48 5.57 9.22
CA VAL A 12 15.85 5.39 8.71
C VAL A 12 16.26 3.91 8.73
N GLN A 13 15.88 3.16 9.77
CA GLN A 13 16.17 1.73 9.85
C GLN A 13 15.38 0.93 8.79
N THR A 14 14.14 1.32 8.53
CA THR A 14 13.30 0.75 7.47
C THR A 14 13.90 1.02 6.10
N LEU A 15 14.32 2.25 5.83
CA LEU A 15 15.00 2.62 4.58
C LEU A 15 16.29 1.81 4.38
N LYS A 16 17.15 1.71 5.40
CA LYS A 16 18.38 0.89 5.34
C LYS A 16 18.08 -0.58 5.04
N THR A 17 16.99 -1.10 5.59
CA THR A 17 16.56 -2.49 5.34
C THR A 17 16.08 -2.66 3.91
N ASN A 18 15.33 -1.69 3.37
CA ASN A 18 14.89 -1.69 1.99
C ASN A 18 16.05 -1.52 1.00
N GLU A 19 17.03 -0.66 1.31
CA GLU A 19 18.26 -0.53 0.52
C GLU A 19 19.08 -1.82 0.49
N LYS A 20 19.10 -2.59 1.59
CA LYS A 20 19.75 -3.92 1.58
C LYS A 20 19.02 -4.91 0.67
N LYS A 21 17.69 -4.83 0.59
CA LYS A 21 16.86 -5.71 -0.24
C LYS A 21 16.93 -5.34 -1.72
N TRP A 22 16.81 -4.05 -2.04
CA TRP A 22 16.62 -3.55 -3.40
C TRP A 22 17.82 -2.80 -3.96
N THR A 23 18.92 -2.71 -3.22
CA THR A 23 20.08 -1.83 -3.48
C THR A 23 19.78 -0.34 -3.31
N LYS A 24 20.82 0.45 -3.04
CA LYS A 24 20.71 1.91 -2.94
C LYS A 24 20.30 2.55 -4.26
N ALA A 25 20.81 2.04 -5.39
CA ALA A 25 20.56 2.64 -6.70
C ALA A 25 19.07 2.58 -7.09
N VAL A 26 18.40 1.45 -6.84
CA VAL A 26 16.97 1.31 -7.13
C VAL A 26 16.13 2.16 -6.19
N MET A 27 16.44 2.14 -4.89
CA MET A 27 15.70 2.95 -3.90
C MET A 27 15.87 4.46 -4.13
N ALA A 28 17.03 4.90 -4.64
CA ALA A 28 17.30 6.30 -4.96
C ALA A 28 16.47 6.84 -6.13
N ALA A 29 16.01 5.96 -7.04
CA ALA A 29 15.12 6.33 -8.14
C ALA A 29 13.68 6.65 -7.70
N GLY A 30 13.39 6.49 -6.40
CA GLY A 30 12.08 6.69 -5.82
C GLY A 30 11.34 5.38 -5.61
N TRP A 31 10.38 5.41 -4.70
CA TRP A 31 9.55 4.26 -4.33
C TRP A 31 8.13 4.76 -4.04
N ASN A 32 7.16 3.88 -4.23
CA ASN A 32 5.76 4.18 -4.01
C ASN A 32 5.26 3.36 -2.81
N VAL A 33 4.45 3.98 -1.96
CA VAL A 33 3.80 3.30 -0.84
C VAL A 33 2.52 2.66 -1.36
N ILE A 34 2.44 1.32 -1.27
CA ILE A 34 1.18 0.59 -1.47
C ILE A 34 0.87 -0.15 -0.18
N PRO A 35 -0.28 0.11 0.47
CA PRO A 35 -0.70 -0.65 1.64
C PRO A 35 -0.79 -2.15 1.33
N ASN A 36 -0.08 -2.97 2.12
CA ASN A 36 -0.05 -4.43 1.93
C ASN A 36 -1.45 -5.04 1.90
N ILE A 37 -2.40 -4.48 2.67
CA ILE A 37 -3.77 -4.99 2.72
C ILE A 37 -4.46 -4.99 1.34
N ILE A 38 -4.12 -4.03 0.46
CA ILE A 38 -4.68 -3.98 -0.90
C ILE A 38 -4.13 -5.13 -1.74
N ILE A 39 -2.86 -5.48 -1.56
CA ILE A 39 -2.20 -6.61 -2.24
C ILE A 39 -2.77 -7.94 -1.70
N GLU A 40 -2.84 -8.09 -0.38
CA GLU A 40 -3.31 -9.31 0.30
C GLU A 40 -4.79 -9.58 0.03
N LYS A 41 -5.62 -8.53 -0.04
CA LYS A 41 -7.07 -8.64 -0.22
C LYS A 41 -7.51 -8.24 -1.62
N GLN A 42 -6.64 -8.33 -2.64
CA GLN A 42 -6.97 -7.95 -4.01
C GLN A 42 -8.26 -8.63 -4.51
N GLU A 43 -8.40 -9.94 -4.27
CA GLU A 43 -9.55 -10.74 -4.72
C GLU A 43 -10.81 -10.35 -3.95
N ALA A 44 -10.69 -10.16 -2.63
CA ALA A 44 -11.80 -9.72 -1.78
C ALA A 44 -12.27 -8.29 -2.12
N LEU A 45 -11.38 -7.45 -2.65
CA LEU A 45 -11.70 -6.13 -3.20
C LEU A 45 -12.26 -6.19 -4.63
N GLY A 46 -12.32 -7.37 -5.25
CA GLY A 46 -12.79 -7.57 -6.62
C GLY A 46 -11.79 -7.10 -7.70
N LEU A 47 -10.55 -6.82 -7.31
CA LEU A 47 -9.49 -6.38 -8.22
C LEU A 47 -8.91 -7.58 -8.98
N ASP A 48 -8.84 -7.47 -10.30
CA ASP A 48 -8.06 -8.38 -11.12
C ASP A 48 -6.63 -7.85 -11.33
N ALA A 49 -5.81 -8.63 -12.04
CA ALA A 49 -4.41 -8.27 -12.27
C ALA A 49 -4.25 -6.93 -13.03
N ILE A 50 -5.18 -6.57 -13.92
CA ILE A 50 -5.11 -5.33 -14.68
C ILE A 50 -5.55 -4.17 -13.80
N ASP A 51 -6.64 -4.33 -13.05
CA ASP A 51 -7.12 -3.34 -12.08
C ASP A 51 -6.05 -3.00 -11.04
N MET A 52 -5.39 -4.02 -10.50
CA MET A 52 -4.29 -3.82 -9.55
C MET A 52 -3.13 -3.04 -10.17
N ASN A 53 -2.73 -3.36 -11.41
CA ASN A 53 -1.70 -2.61 -12.11
C ASN A 53 -2.12 -1.15 -12.40
N ILE A 54 -3.40 -0.91 -12.73
CA ILE A 54 -3.92 0.44 -12.88
C ILE A 54 -3.80 1.21 -11.56
N VAL A 55 -4.17 0.61 -10.42
CA VAL A 55 -4.03 1.23 -9.09
C VAL A 55 -2.55 1.53 -8.75
N VAL A 56 -1.62 0.63 -9.06
CA VAL A 56 -0.18 0.84 -8.89
C VAL A 56 0.30 2.05 -9.70
N HIS A 57 -0.11 2.16 -10.96
CA HIS A 57 0.25 3.32 -11.78
C HIS A 57 -0.40 4.60 -11.30
N LEU A 58 -1.68 4.57 -10.91
CA LEU A 58 -2.37 5.74 -10.38
C LEU A 58 -1.71 6.24 -9.08
N SER A 59 -1.35 5.34 -8.16
CA SER A 59 -0.64 5.71 -6.92
C SER A 59 0.75 6.28 -7.20
N HIS A 60 1.47 5.79 -8.21
CA HIS A 60 2.75 6.38 -8.62
C HIS A 60 2.63 7.85 -9.06
N TYR A 61 1.52 8.23 -9.70
CA TYR A 61 1.26 9.63 -10.08
C TYR A 61 0.62 10.46 -8.97
N TRP A 62 0.34 9.89 -7.80
CA TRP A 62 -0.33 10.56 -6.68
C TRP A 62 0.68 10.98 -5.60
N TRP A 63 1.39 12.07 -5.87
CA TRP A 63 2.47 12.56 -5.00
C TRP A 63 1.98 13.29 -3.75
N HIS A 64 0.83 13.96 -3.85
CA HIS A 64 0.24 14.74 -2.78
C HIS A 64 -1.26 14.46 -2.65
N PRO A 65 -1.81 14.33 -1.43
CA PRO A 65 -3.22 14.00 -1.23
C PRO A 65 -4.16 15.02 -1.88
N GLU A 66 -3.78 16.29 -1.95
CA GLU A 66 -4.52 17.37 -2.59
C GLU A 66 -4.49 17.33 -4.13
N ASN A 67 -3.50 16.69 -4.74
CA ASN A 67 -3.34 16.65 -6.19
C ASN A 67 -3.60 15.23 -6.72
N LEU A 68 -4.86 14.97 -7.07
CA LEU A 68 -5.27 13.67 -7.60
C LEU A 68 -4.46 13.28 -8.85
N PRO A 69 -4.12 11.99 -9.02
CA PRO A 69 -3.38 11.53 -10.18
C PRO A 69 -4.17 11.78 -11.47
N HIS A 70 -3.49 12.26 -12.50
CA HIS A 70 -4.06 12.52 -13.82
C HIS A 70 -3.23 11.98 -15.00
N PRO A 71 -2.72 10.72 -14.95
CA PRO A 71 -2.08 10.12 -16.10
C PRO A 71 -3.08 9.81 -17.21
N SER A 72 -2.64 9.91 -18.47
CA SER A 72 -3.50 9.58 -19.60
C SER A 72 -3.76 8.07 -19.66
N VAL A 73 -4.92 7.67 -20.19
CA VAL A 73 -5.23 6.26 -20.45
C VAL A 73 -4.13 5.62 -21.32
N ALA A 74 -3.62 6.34 -22.31
CA ALA A 74 -2.56 5.86 -23.20
C ALA A 74 -1.24 5.63 -22.43
N THR A 75 -0.91 6.49 -21.47
CA THR A 75 0.27 6.35 -20.60
C THR A 75 0.17 5.08 -19.76
N ILE A 76 -0.97 4.86 -19.10
CA ILE A 76 -1.20 3.64 -18.31
C ILE A 76 -1.16 2.40 -19.21
N ALA A 77 -1.84 2.45 -20.37
CA ALA A 77 -1.90 1.33 -21.30
C ALA A 77 -0.52 0.92 -21.81
N LYS A 78 0.32 1.90 -22.17
CA LYS A 78 1.71 1.66 -22.58
C LYS A 78 2.54 1.04 -21.45
N ALA A 79 2.37 1.52 -20.22
CA ALA A 79 3.12 1.01 -19.07
C ALA A 79 2.74 -0.43 -18.71
N ILE A 80 1.45 -0.76 -18.78
CA ILE A 80 0.93 -2.12 -18.52
C ILE A 80 1.19 -3.06 -19.72
N GLY A 81 1.34 -2.52 -20.93
CA GLY A 81 1.51 -3.32 -22.15
C GLY A 81 0.20 -3.82 -22.77
N VAL A 82 -0.89 -3.05 -22.61
CA VAL A 82 -2.23 -3.40 -23.14
C VAL A 82 -2.78 -2.30 -24.05
N LYS A 83 -3.89 -2.57 -24.73
CA LYS A 83 -4.59 -1.56 -25.55
C LYS A 83 -5.30 -0.56 -24.65
N SER A 84 -5.36 0.71 -25.08
CA SER A 84 -6.09 1.78 -24.35
C SER A 84 -7.54 1.43 -24.03
N ARG A 85 -8.22 0.69 -24.93
CA ARG A 85 -9.59 0.22 -24.72
C ARG A 85 -9.73 -0.71 -23.51
N THR A 86 -8.70 -1.53 -23.24
CA THR A 86 -8.65 -2.39 -22.05
C THR A 86 -8.61 -1.51 -20.82
N VAL A 87 -7.66 -0.58 -20.72
CA VAL A 87 -7.57 0.33 -19.57
C VAL A 87 -8.88 1.11 -19.35
N GLN A 88 -9.53 1.61 -20.40
CA GLN A 88 -10.84 2.27 -20.28
C GLN A 88 -11.93 1.37 -19.69
N LYS A 89 -12.00 0.11 -20.13
CA LYS A 89 -12.94 -0.88 -19.60
C LYS A 89 -12.69 -1.15 -18.12
N HIS A 90 -11.43 -1.31 -17.72
CA HIS A 90 -11.04 -1.58 -16.34
C HIS A 90 -11.23 -0.36 -15.43
N ILE A 91 -10.93 0.85 -15.89
CA ILE A 91 -11.28 2.09 -15.16
C ILE A 91 -12.79 2.16 -14.93
N LYS A 92 -13.60 1.86 -15.96
CA LYS A 92 -15.06 1.82 -15.81
C LYS A 92 -15.49 0.77 -14.77
N ARG A 93 -14.89 -0.42 -14.80
CA ARG A 93 -15.15 -1.48 -13.81
C ARG A 93 -14.84 -1.02 -12.37
N LEU A 94 -13.71 -0.34 -12.19
CA LEU A 94 -13.31 0.25 -10.91
C LEU A 94 -14.25 1.36 -10.45
N GLU A 95 -14.82 2.13 -11.38
CA GLU A 95 -15.88 3.12 -11.09
C GLU A 95 -17.20 2.47 -10.70
N ASP A 96 -17.63 1.45 -11.45
CA ASP A 96 -18.86 0.71 -11.19
C ASP A 96 -18.78 -0.02 -9.83
N ALA A 97 -17.59 -0.48 -9.43
CA ALA A 97 -17.31 -1.04 -8.10
C ALA A 97 -17.15 0.03 -6.99
N GLY A 98 -17.18 1.33 -7.34
CA GLY A 98 -17.02 2.43 -6.39
C GLY A 98 -15.61 2.56 -5.81
N LEU A 99 -14.60 1.91 -6.40
CA LEU A 99 -13.21 1.92 -5.93
C LEU A 99 -12.43 3.13 -6.45
N VAL A 100 -12.75 3.59 -7.66
CA VAL A 100 -12.13 4.76 -8.28
C VAL A 100 -13.22 5.71 -8.75
N LYS A 101 -13.03 7.03 -8.61
CA LYS A 101 -13.92 8.03 -9.19
C LYS A 101 -13.16 8.96 -10.11
N ARG A 102 -13.59 9.04 -11.36
CA ARG A 102 -13.05 10.01 -12.32
C ARG A 102 -13.69 11.37 -12.14
N LYS A 103 -12.87 12.41 -12.11
CA LYS A 103 -13.32 13.81 -12.21
C LYS A 103 -12.83 14.35 -13.55
N GLU A 104 -13.76 14.64 -14.44
CA GLU A 104 -13.45 15.24 -15.74
C GLU A 104 -12.81 16.61 -15.54
N ARG A 105 -11.70 16.84 -16.23
CA ARG A 105 -11.08 18.16 -16.30
C ARG A 105 -11.42 18.79 -17.64
N ARG A 106 -12.44 19.64 -17.65
CA ARG A 106 -12.77 20.45 -18.82
C ARG A 106 -12.03 21.78 -18.70
N HIS A 107 -11.03 21.98 -19.53
CA HIS A 107 -10.56 23.34 -19.84
C HIS A 107 -11.44 23.87 -20.97
N THR A 108 -11.90 25.11 -20.84
CA THR A 108 -12.90 25.69 -21.74
C THR A 108 -12.45 25.76 -23.22
N LYS A 109 -13.45 25.70 -24.10
CA LYS A 109 -13.51 25.91 -25.57
C LYS A 109 -12.66 25.07 -26.54
N THR A 110 -11.52 24.48 -26.20
CA THR A 110 -10.69 23.79 -27.24
C THR A 110 -9.95 22.51 -26.85
N GLY A 111 -10.20 21.90 -25.68
CA GLY A 111 -9.60 20.58 -25.42
C GLY A 111 -10.02 19.90 -24.13
N SER A 112 -10.25 18.58 -24.20
CA SER A 112 -10.37 17.74 -23.02
C SER A 112 -9.00 17.57 -22.38
N ALA A 113 -8.85 17.95 -21.11
CA ALA A 113 -7.66 17.59 -20.34
C ALA A 113 -7.79 16.16 -19.80
N THR A 114 -6.68 15.59 -19.35
CA THR A 114 -6.69 14.27 -18.73
C THR A 114 -7.52 14.27 -17.45
N ASN A 115 -8.27 13.19 -17.26
CA ASN A 115 -9.11 13.03 -16.08
C ASN A 115 -8.29 12.90 -14.80
N LEU A 116 -8.85 13.38 -13.70
CA LEU A 116 -8.35 13.12 -12.35
C LEU A 116 -8.98 11.82 -11.83
N TYR A 117 -8.21 10.99 -11.13
CA TYR A 117 -8.69 9.74 -10.54
C TYR A 117 -8.62 9.81 -9.02
N ASP A 118 -9.76 9.64 -8.37
CA ASP A 118 -9.92 9.65 -6.92
C ASP A 118 -9.97 8.22 -6.38
N LEU A 119 -9.00 7.85 -5.53
CA LEU A 119 -8.85 6.52 -4.94
C LEU A 119 -9.52 6.39 -3.55
N SER A 120 -10.27 7.40 -3.10
CA SER A 120 -10.93 7.37 -1.78
C SER A 120 -11.87 6.18 -1.60
N GLY A 121 -12.52 5.74 -2.68
CA GLY A 121 -13.36 4.54 -2.71
C GLY A 121 -12.60 3.27 -2.35
N LEU A 122 -11.44 3.06 -2.98
CA LEU A 122 -10.55 1.94 -2.69
C LEU A 122 -10.07 1.95 -1.24
N ILE A 123 -9.69 3.12 -0.72
CA ILE A 123 -9.25 3.26 0.68
C ILE A 123 -10.40 2.87 1.63
N LYS A 124 -11.62 3.33 1.35
CA LYS A 124 -12.80 2.99 2.14
C LYS A 124 -13.10 1.48 2.11
N ALA A 125 -12.98 0.85 0.94
CA ALA A 125 -13.18 -0.59 0.79
C ALA A 125 -12.09 -1.42 1.50
N ALA A 126 -10.83 -0.95 1.51
CA ALA A 126 -9.71 -1.63 2.15
C ALA A 126 -9.67 -1.47 3.67
N LYS A 127 -10.24 -0.38 4.21
CA LYS A 127 -10.23 -0.05 5.63
C LYS A 127 -10.70 -1.18 6.58
N PRO A 128 -11.85 -1.85 6.38
CA PRO A 128 -12.29 -2.90 7.30
C PRO A 128 -11.30 -4.08 7.37
N PHE A 129 -10.73 -4.48 6.23
CA PHE A 129 -9.71 -5.52 6.20
C PHE A 129 -8.42 -5.10 6.92
N ALA A 130 -8.07 -3.82 6.86
CA ALA A 130 -6.91 -3.29 7.57
C ALA A 130 -7.11 -3.32 9.09
N GLU A 131 -8.31 -2.93 9.56
CA GLU A 131 -8.67 -2.96 10.98
C GLU A 131 -8.66 -4.39 11.54
N GLU A 132 -9.24 -5.33 10.79
CA GLU A 132 -9.18 -6.77 11.13
C GLU A 132 -7.73 -7.25 11.22
N LYS A 133 -6.90 -6.89 10.23
CA LYS A 133 -5.50 -7.32 10.19
C LYS A 133 -4.67 -6.77 11.34
N VAL A 134 -4.89 -5.50 11.70
CA VAL A 134 -4.20 -4.87 12.84
C VAL A 134 -4.57 -5.59 14.13
N LYS A 135 -5.85 -5.91 14.32
CA LYS A 135 -6.32 -6.67 15.49
C LYS A 135 -5.68 -8.04 15.57
N GLU A 136 -5.61 -8.80 14.47
CA GLU A 136 -4.91 -10.09 14.42
C GLU A 136 -3.44 -9.98 14.85
N ILE A 137 -2.75 -8.92 14.42
CA ILE A 137 -1.34 -8.68 14.76
C ILE A 137 -1.19 -8.38 16.25
N GLU A 138 -2.09 -7.56 16.82
CA GLU A 138 -2.09 -7.23 18.24
C GLU A 138 -2.36 -8.46 19.11
N ASP A 139 -3.38 -9.26 18.75
CA ASP A 139 -3.73 -10.50 19.46
C ASP A 139 -2.57 -11.51 19.40
N ALA A 140 -1.93 -11.67 18.23
CA ALA A 140 -0.76 -12.54 18.06
C ALA A 140 0.44 -12.07 18.89
N LYS A 141 0.66 -10.75 18.97
CA LYS A 141 1.72 -10.16 19.81
C LYS A 141 1.44 -10.43 21.29
N ALA A 142 0.21 -10.18 21.76
CA ALA A 142 -0.19 -10.43 23.15
C ALA A 142 -0.06 -11.92 23.51
N ALA A 143 -0.47 -12.83 22.62
CA ALA A 143 -0.31 -14.27 22.82
C ALA A 143 1.18 -14.68 22.89
N LYS A 144 2.04 -14.07 22.06
CA LYS A 144 3.49 -14.31 22.09
C LYS A 144 4.11 -13.81 23.39
N GLU A 145 3.74 -12.63 23.87
CA GLU A 145 4.21 -12.07 25.14
C GLU A 145 3.74 -12.92 26.33
N ALA A 146 2.48 -13.34 26.36
CA ALA A 146 1.95 -14.25 27.38
C ALA A 146 2.70 -15.60 27.38
N ARG A 147 3.04 -16.13 26.20
CA ARG A 147 3.87 -17.35 26.07
C ARG A 147 5.28 -17.15 26.62
N LEU A 148 5.92 -16.03 26.32
CA LEU A 148 7.26 -15.71 26.83
C LEU A 148 7.26 -15.46 28.35
N ALA A 149 6.16 -14.92 28.89
CA ALA A 149 5.97 -14.67 30.32
C ALA A 149 5.66 -15.93 31.15
N ARG A 150 5.17 -17.02 30.53
CA ARG A 150 5.00 -18.32 31.20
C ARG A 150 6.38 -18.93 31.49
N LYS A 151 6.85 -18.66 32.71
CA LYS A 151 8.08 -19.11 33.41
C LYS A 151 8.99 -20.08 32.63
N ARG A 152 10.23 -19.63 32.34
CA ARG A 152 11.36 -20.53 32.12
C ARG A 152 11.53 -21.43 33.36
N PRO A 153 11.65 -22.76 33.23
CA PRO A 153 12.00 -23.60 34.36
C PRO A 153 13.33 -23.11 34.95
N ARG A 154 13.37 -22.98 36.28
CA ARG A 154 14.57 -22.54 37.00
C ARG A 154 15.57 -23.70 36.92
N LEU A 155 16.68 -23.52 36.21
CA LEU A 155 17.79 -24.48 36.25
C LEU A 155 18.41 -24.39 37.65
N VAL A 156 18.05 -25.33 38.52
CA VAL A 156 18.75 -25.52 39.79
C VAL A 156 19.86 -26.52 39.52
N VAL A 157 21.08 -26.02 39.40
CA VAL A 157 22.28 -26.87 39.32
C VAL A 157 22.70 -27.16 40.75
N HIS A 158 22.38 -28.34 41.25
CA HIS A 158 22.92 -28.85 42.51
C HIS A 158 24.34 -29.35 42.24
N ASN A 159 25.32 -28.48 42.42
CA ASN A 159 26.71 -28.93 42.56
C ASN A 159 26.88 -29.37 44.02
N GLU A 160 26.72 -30.67 44.27
CA GLU A 160 27.23 -31.28 45.49
C GLU A 160 28.76 -31.35 45.36
N GLU A 161 29.44 -30.51 46.14
CA GLU A 161 30.89 -30.57 46.32
C GLU A 161 31.23 -31.87 47.08
N LYS A 162 32.13 -32.66 46.50
CA LYS A 162 32.68 -33.89 47.08
C LYS A 162 34.17 -33.71 47.33
#